data_AF-A0A918ZUI3-F1
#
_entry.id   AF-A0A918ZUI3-F1
#
_cell.length_a   1.000
_cell.length_b   1.000
_cell.length_c   1.000
_cell.angle_alpha   90.00
_cell.angle_beta   90.00
_cell.angle_gamma   90.00
#
_symmetry.space_group_name_H-M   'P 1'
#
loop_
_entity.id
_entity.type
_entity.pdbx_description
1 polymer ?
#
loop_
_entity_poly.entity_id
_entity_poly.type
_entity_poly.pdbx_seq_one_letter_code
_entity_poly.pdbx_strand_id
1 'polypeptide(L)'
;MLPLIGIFGANASGKSNVLAALVDMRSAVINSYARWASYDGIPRSVFALDPTRESEPSFFEVDLVMDGVRWTYGFELSRTRVEAEWLHS
;
A
#
# COMPACT_ATOMS: atom_id res chain seq x y z
N MET A 1 -20.76 -17.25 -8.97
CA MET A 1 -19.37 -17.76 -8.93
C MET A 1 -18.52 -16.57 -8.52
N LEU A 2 -17.82 -16.63 -7.38
CA LEU A 2 -16.89 -15.56 -7.01
C LEU A 2 -15.61 -15.71 -7.86
N PRO A 3 -15.00 -14.62 -8.36
CA PRO A 3 -13.74 -14.71 -9.05
C PRO A 3 -12.66 -15.30 -8.12
N LEU A 4 -11.90 -16.27 -8.62
CA LEU A 4 -10.78 -16.90 -7.90
C LEU A 4 -9.46 -16.47 -8.53
N ILE A 5 -8.53 -15.99 -7.70
CA ILE A 5 -7.16 -15.66 -8.10
C ILE A 5 -6.21 -16.49 -7.24
N GLY A 6 -5.31 -17.23 -7.89
CA GLY A 6 -4.25 -17.99 -7.22
C GLY A 6 -2.91 -17.26 -7.31
N ILE A 7 -2.24 -17.07 -6.18
CA ILE A 7 -0.89 -16.50 -6.10
C ILE A 7 0.08 -17.61 -5.72
N PHE A 8 0.98 -18.00 -6.62
CA PHE A 8 1.90 -19.13 -6.46
C PHE A 8 3.36 -18.70 -6.44
N GLY A 9 4.20 -19.43 -5.70
CA GLY A 9 5.62 -19.12 -5.53
C GLY A 9 6.22 -19.89 -4.34
N ALA A 10 7.55 -19.95 -4.27
CA ALA A 10 8.28 -20.67 -3.23
C ALA A 10 7.96 -20.17 -1.80
N ASN A 11 8.26 -20.97 -0.78
CA ASN A 11 8.19 -20.47 0.61
C ASN A 11 9.12 -19.25 0.76
N ALA A 12 8.69 -18.27 1.56
CA ALA A 12 9.37 -16.98 1.73
C ALA A 12 9.50 -16.10 0.46
N SER A 13 8.82 -16.42 -0.65
CA SER A 13 8.83 -15.60 -1.87
C SER A 13 8.01 -14.30 -1.80
N GLY A 14 7.53 -13.92 -0.61
CA GLY A 14 6.77 -12.67 -0.41
C GLY A 14 5.26 -12.72 -0.73
N LYS A 15 4.66 -13.88 -1.00
CA LYS A 15 3.21 -13.98 -1.30
C LYS A 15 2.32 -13.36 -0.22
N SER A 16 2.59 -13.68 1.05
CA SER A 16 1.85 -13.08 2.18
C SER A 16 2.12 -11.57 2.30
N ASN A 17 3.32 -11.10 1.91
CA ASN A 17 3.63 -9.68 1.90
C ASN A 17 2.83 -8.92 0.83
N VAL A 18 2.55 -9.53 -0.34
CA VAL A 18 1.68 -8.92 -1.35
C VAL A 18 0.28 -8.69 -0.79
N LEU A 19 -0.30 -9.70 -0.14
CA LEU A 19 -1.61 -9.57 0.51
C LEU A 19 -1.59 -8.55 1.65
N ALA A 20 -0.53 -8.54 2.46
CA ALA A 20 -0.35 -7.56 3.52
C ALA A 20 -0.24 -6.13 2.96
N ALA A 21 0.52 -5.92 1.88
CA ALA A 21 0.68 -4.61 1.25
C ALA A 21 -0.66 -4.07 0.70
N LEU A 22 -1.53 -4.94 0.14
CA LEU A 22 -2.87 -4.53 -0.29
C LEU A 22 -3.76 -4.13 0.90
N VAL A 23 -3.67 -4.85 2.02
CA VAL A 23 -4.38 -4.50 3.27
C VAL A 23 -3.85 -3.18 3.85
N ASP A 24 -2.53 -2.97 3.83
CA ASP A 24 -1.88 -1.75 4.28
C ASP A 24 -2.29 -0.55 3.42
N MET A 25 -2.28 -0.71 2.08
CA MET A 25 -2.75 0.32 1.14
C MET A 25 -4.20 0.72 1.42
N ARG A 26 -5.11 -0.26 1.51
CA ARG A 26 -6.52 -0.01 1.84
C ARG A 26 -6.66 0.70 3.19
N SER A 27 -5.91 0.25 4.18
CA SER A 27 -5.96 0.81 5.54
C SER A 27 -5.45 2.24 5.57
N ALA A 28 -4.41 2.56 4.80
CA ALA A 28 -3.90 3.91 4.65
C ALA A 28 -4.96 4.83 4.05
N VAL A 29 -5.55 4.44 2.92
CA VAL A 29 -6.62 5.23 2.25
C VAL A 29 -7.81 5.49 3.18
N ILE A 30 -8.27 4.48 3.93
CA ILE A 30 -9.47 4.60 4.78
C ILE A 30 -9.20 5.39 6.07
N ASN A 31 -8.01 5.25 6.67
CA ASN A 31 -7.74 5.79 8.01
C ASN A 31 -6.94 7.12 8.00
N SER A 32 -6.42 7.53 6.84
CA SER A 32 -5.52 8.68 6.72
C SER A 32 -6.10 9.98 7.27
N TYR A 33 -7.37 10.24 6.97
CA TYR A 33 -8.05 11.48 7.32
C TYR A 33 -8.33 11.62 8.83
N ALA A 34 -8.79 10.55 9.48
CA ALA A 34 -9.32 10.64 10.86
C ALA A 34 -8.32 10.20 11.93
N ARG A 35 -7.42 9.25 11.64
CA ARG A 35 -6.61 8.59 12.68
C ARG A 35 -5.19 9.12 12.73
N TRP A 36 -4.57 9.49 11.61
CA TRP A 36 -3.17 9.92 11.60
C TRP A 36 -2.92 11.23 12.35
N ALA A 37 -3.93 12.09 12.52
CA ALA A 37 -3.83 13.29 13.36
C ALA A 37 -3.61 12.99 14.86
N SER A 38 -3.85 11.74 15.30
CA SER A 38 -3.73 11.31 16.70
C SER A 38 -2.54 10.40 16.99
N TYR A 39 -1.75 10.01 15.98
CA TYR A 39 -0.55 9.19 16.14
C TYR A 39 0.72 10.05 16.12
N ASP A 40 1.78 9.62 16.81
CA ASP A 40 3.15 10.18 16.73
C ASP A 40 3.82 9.99 15.35
N GLY A 41 3.08 9.53 14.34
CA GLY A 41 3.54 9.28 12.97
C GLY A 41 2.54 8.43 12.18
N ILE A 42 2.89 8.15 10.91
CA ILE A 42 2.06 7.35 10.02
C ILE A 42 2.42 5.86 10.16
N PRO A 43 1.45 4.95 10.42
CA PRO A 43 1.70 3.52 10.44
C PRO A 43 2.16 3.02 9.06
N ARG A 44 3.32 2.35 9.01
CA ARG A 44 3.85 1.73 7.79
C ARG A 44 4.68 0.48 8.10
N SER A 45 4.71 -0.45 7.14
CA SER A 45 5.52 -1.66 7.18
C SER A 45 6.82 -1.45 6.42
N VAL A 46 7.96 -1.36 7.12
CA VAL A 46 9.28 -1.21 6.50
C VAL A 46 9.95 -2.58 6.33
N PHE A 47 10.74 -2.75 5.26
CA PHE A 47 11.51 -3.97 5.04
C PHE A 47 12.62 -4.10 6.10
N ALA A 48 12.39 -4.94 7.10
CA ALA A 48 13.23 -5.04 8.29
C ALA A 48 14.66 -5.56 8.06
N LEU A 49 14.95 -6.18 6.91
CA LEU A 49 16.28 -6.73 6.61
C LEU A 49 17.25 -5.71 6.01
N ASP A 50 16.78 -4.50 5.73
CA ASP A 50 17.61 -3.42 5.19
C ASP A 50 17.32 -2.13 5.98
N PRO A 51 18.22 -1.73 6.90
CA PRO A 51 18.06 -0.52 7.72
C PRO A 51 17.91 0.77 6.92
N THR A 52 18.41 0.81 5.68
CA THR A 52 18.30 2.01 4.83
C THR A 52 16.85 2.28 4.40
N ARG A 53 15.99 1.26 4.44
CA ARG A 53 14.57 1.36 4.09
C ARG A 53 13.74 2.11 5.11
N GLU A 54 14.26 2.34 6.31
CA GLU A 54 13.59 3.19 7.28
C GLU A 54 13.49 4.64 6.78
N SER A 55 14.45 5.14 6.01
CA SER A 55 14.36 6.49 5.45
C SER A 55 13.56 6.57 4.14
N GLU A 56 13.29 5.45 3.47
CA GLU A 56 12.60 5.42 2.19
C GLU A 56 11.07 5.47 2.36
N PRO A 57 10.34 6.22 1.50
CA PRO A 57 8.89 6.12 1.44
C PRO A 57 8.43 4.72 1.01
N SER A 58 7.29 4.26 1.54
CA SER A 58 6.59 3.09 1.02
C SER A 58 5.75 3.51 -0.18
N PHE A 59 5.96 2.85 -1.31
CA PHE A 59 5.22 3.08 -2.55
C PHE A 59 4.07 2.08 -2.68
N PHE A 60 2.89 2.56 -3.02
CA PHE A 60 1.72 1.74 -3.33
C PHE A 60 1.07 2.24 -4.62
N GLU A 61 0.73 1.32 -5.52
CA GLU A 61 -0.01 1.61 -6.74
C GLU A 61 -0.93 0.44 -7.10
N VAL A 62 -2.12 0.76 -7.58
CA VAL A 62 -3.10 -0.20 -8.09
C VAL A 62 -3.71 0.29 -9.39
N ASP A 63 -3.83 -0.65 -10.33
CA ASP A 63 -4.67 -0.51 -11.52
C ASP A 63 -6.00 -1.23 -11.28
N LEU A 64 -7.11 -0.49 -11.39
CA LEU A 64 -8.43 -1.03 -11.09
C LEU A 64 -9.50 -0.48 -12.03
N VAL A 65 -10.54 -1.28 -12.27
CA VAL A 65 -11.68 -0.89 -13.10
C VAL A 65 -12.84 -0.52 -12.19
N MET A 66 -13.29 0.73 -12.28
CA MET A 66 -14.49 1.23 -11.59
C MET A 66 -15.44 1.80 -12.62
N ASP A 67 -16.69 1.33 -12.60
CA ASP A 67 -17.75 1.76 -13.51
C ASP A 67 -17.36 1.72 -15.00
N GLY A 68 -16.55 0.72 -15.37
CA GLY A 68 -16.06 0.52 -16.74
C GLY A 68 -14.85 1.38 -17.14
N VAL A 69 -14.37 2.26 -16.27
CA VAL A 69 -13.17 3.08 -16.48
C VAL A 69 -11.99 2.44 -15.74
N ARG A 70 -10.84 2.33 -16.42
CA ARG A 70 -9.59 1.91 -15.79
C ARG A 70 -8.97 3.12 -15.10
N TRP A 71 -8.55 2.94 -13.86
CA TRP A 71 -7.88 3.94 -13.06
C TRP A 71 -6.55 3.38 -12.56
N THR A 72 -5.55 4.24 -12.55
CA THR A 72 -4.29 4.03 -11.83
C THR A 72 -4.28 4.97 -10.66
N TYR A 73 -4.24 4.42 -9.45
CA TYR A 73 -4.17 5.19 -8.20
C TYR A 73 -2.94 4.77 -7.42
N GLY A 74 -2.17 5.74 -6.93
CA GLY A 74 -0.98 5.48 -6.14
C GLY A 74 -0.57 6.62 -5.23
N PHE A 75 0.27 6.29 -4.25
CA PHE A 75 0.84 7.24 -3.31
C PHE A 75 2.15 6.74 -2.72
N GLU A 76 2.95 7.69 -2.23
CA GLU A 76 4.18 7.44 -1.48
C GLU A 76 4.04 7.90 -0.03
N LEU A 77 4.40 7.03 0.91
CA LEU A 77 4.18 7.24 2.33
C LEU A 77 5.50 7.24 3.10
N SER A 78 5.90 8.40 3.61
CA SER A 78 7.02 8.50 4.54
C SER A 78 6.55 8.29 5.99
N ARG A 79 7.49 8.41 6.94
CA ARG A 79 7.19 8.29 8.38
C ARG A 79 6.19 9.34 8.86
N THR A 80 6.12 10.50 8.21
CA THR A 80 5.42 11.68 8.72
C THR A 80 4.35 12.22 7.79
N ARG A 81 4.39 11.93 6.49
CA ARG A 81 3.42 12.46 5.53
C ARG A 81 3.27 11.56 4.30
N VAL A 82 2.25 11.86 3.52
CA VAL A 82 2.17 11.46 2.11
C VAL A 82 3.11 12.37 1.32
N GLU A 83 4.08 11.79 0.61
CA GLU A 83 5.07 12.52 -0.19
C GLU A 83 4.55 12.85 -1.59
N ALA A 84 3.79 11.94 -2.18
CA ALA A 84 3.14 12.09 -3.47
C ALA A 84 1.84 11.27 -3.50
N GLU A 85 0.84 11.74 -4.26
CA GLU A 85 -0.41 11.05 -4.50
C GLU A 85 -0.92 11.40 -5.90
N TRP A 86 -1.44 10.41 -6.63
CA TRP A 86 -1.93 10.59 -8.00
C TRP A 86 -3.11 9.69 -8.33
N LEU A 87 -3.90 10.14 -9.30
CA LEU A 87 -5.00 9.40 -9.90
C LEU A 87 -5.07 9.71 -11.40
N HIS A 88 -5.04 8.68 -12.24
CA HIS A 88 -5.10 8.78 -13.70
C HIS A 88 -6.11 7.78 -14.27
N SER A 89 -6.72 8.10 -15.42
CA SER A 89 -7.66 7.26 -16.17
C SER A 89 -7.25 7.08 -17.62
#